data_AF-A0A6L5EDH7-F1
#
_entry.id   AF-A0A6L5EDH7-F1
#
_cell.length_a   1.000
_cell.length_b   1.000
_cell.length_c   1.000
_cell.angle_alpha   90.00
_cell.angle_beta   90.00
_cell.angle_gamma   90.00
#
_symmetry.space_group_name_H-M   'P 1'
#
loop_
_entity.id
_entity.type
_entity.pdbx_description
1 polymer ?
#
loop_
_entity_poly.entity_id
_entity_poly.type
_entity_poly.pdbx_seq_one_letter_code
_entity_poly.pdbx_strand_id
1 'polypeptide(L)'
;MTNALLEGPGRTLECIHPKFMVDLVQGEEPKRAGGTLQQQQFRERLTLEILSRTQLRAWAMAGMFSEHLMMRLKLVEKLAGMLDPGHLALTRISARLHVLQQTDLSRGPSIPGLAQQLTSLSEWFRQRSAWKEKALSQRGLTVQAGEHSEQVFTRWLAGAYEGWSLPGRCFIALEELRWGPFGDACRLANPDVAAMLKDNLRAMATNYLAHSINAAPTTRHYYHQWLNTTATTGSGDYSDMLSWLGDWCEADKHPVCWSVTQRWQTVALGMPRLCSAKRLVDAMVEEVFPPSPLMR
;
A
#
# COMPACT_ATOMS: atom_id res chain seq x y z
N MET A 1 19.36 -5.07 19.88
CA MET A 1 19.69 -4.63 18.51
C MET A 1 18.39 -4.31 17.82
N THR A 2 18.12 -3.03 17.56
CA THR A 2 16.90 -2.57 16.90
C THR A 2 17.00 -2.95 15.42
N ASN A 3 16.22 -3.95 14.99
CA ASN A 3 16.06 -4.24 13.57
C ASN A 3 15.43 -3.00 12.92
N ALA A 4 16.19 -2.34 12.05
CA ALA A 4 15.67 -1.27 11.21
C ALA A 4 14.68 -1.89 10.22
N LEU A 5 13.44 -1.39 10.21
CA LEU A 5 12.33 -1.95 9.44
C LEU A 5 12.63 -1.91 7.93
N LEU A 6 13.41 -0.93 7.49
CA LEU A 6 13.75 -0.71 6.08
C LEU A 6 15.20 -1.13 5.74
N GLU A 7 15.83 -1.99 6.55
CA GLU A 7 17.13 -2.62 6.23
C GLU A 7 16.99 -4.09 5.75
N GLY A 8 15.82 -4.71 5.92
CA GLY A 8 15.51 -6.07 5.46
C GLY A 8 14.65 -6.13 4.19
N PRO A 9 13.75 -7.11 4.03
CA PRO A 9 12.75 -7.17 2.95
C PRO A 9 12.03 -5.85 2.66
N GLY A 10 11.75 -5.05 3.70
CA GLY A 10 11.15 -3.73 3.58
C GLY A 10 12.02 -2.67 2.88
N ARG A 11 13.34 -2.88 2.77
CA ARG A 11 14.29 -1.95 2.13
C ARG A 11 13.96 -1.66 0.67
N THR A 12 13.45 -2.67 -0.02
CA THR A 12 13.18 -2.62 -1.46
C THR A 12 11.77 -2.12 -1.79
N LEU A 13 10.96 -1.81 -0.77
CA LEU A 13 9.58 -1.43 -0.93
C LEU A 13 9.43 0.08 -1.12
N GLU A 14 9.18 0.50 -2.34
CA GLU A 14 8.99 1.91 -2.69
C GLU A 14 7.59 2.38 -2.30
N CYS A 15 6.61 1.47 -2.18
CA CYS A 15 5.23 1.81 -1.83
C CYS A 15 5.05 2.36 -0.41
N ILE A 16 6.03 2.14 0.47
CA ILE A 16 6.01 2.58 1.86
C ILE A 16 5.86 4.11 1.93
N HIS A 17 6.61 4.85 1.11
CA HIS A 17 6.60 6.31 1.12
C HIS A 17 5.23 6.91 0.76
N PRO A 18 4.63 6.60 -0.41
CA PRO A 18 3.33 7.13 -0.77
C PRO A 18 2.22 6.67 0.19
N LYS A 19 2.26 5.43 0.69
CA LYS A 19 1.28 4.98 1.71
C LYS A 19 1.43 5.75 3.01
N PHE A 20 2.65 5.92 3.51
CA PHE A 20 2.93 6.68 4.73
C PHE A 20 2.41 8.12 4.64
N MET A 21 2.64 8.80 3.50
CA MET A 21 2.10 10.14 3.27
C MET A 21 0.57 10.19 3.33
N VAL A 22 -0.10 9.19 2.74
CA VAL A 22 -1.56 9.07 2.81
C VAL A 22 -2.03 8.87 4.25
N ASP A 23 -1.38 7.97 5.00
CA ASP A 23 -1.71 7.69 6.39
C ASP A 23 -1.49 8.90 7.30
N LEU A 24 -0.44 9.70 7.07
CA LEU A 24 -0.22 10.97 7.76
C LEU A 24 -1.42 11.91 7.61
N VAL A 25 -2.02 12.01 6.43
CA VAL A 25 -3.16 12.90 6.18
C VAL A 25 -4.47 12.31 6.71
N GLN A 26 -4.62 10.98 6.66
CA GLN A 26 -5.77 10.30 7.28
C GLN A 26 -5.78 10.49 8.79
N GLY A 27 -4.63 10.34 9.44
CA GLY A 27 -4.46 10.30 10.89
C GLY A 27 -4.77 8.94 11.48
N GLU A 28 -4.63 8.83 12.80
CA GLU A 28 -5.18 7.72 13.60
C GLU A 28 -6.71 7.81 13.57
N GLU A 29 -7.33 7.45 12.44
CA GLU A 29 -8.76 7.16 12.43
C GLU A 29 -8.97 5.92 13.33
N PRO A 30 -9.97 5.90 14.24
CA PRO A 30 -10.29 4.74 15.09
C PRO A 30 -10.89 3.58 14.29
N LYS A 31 -10.53 3.44 13.01
CA LYS A 31 -11.02 2.44 12.07
C LYS A 31 -10.28 1.12 12.28
N ARG A 32 -10.53 0.52 13.44
CA ARG A 32 -10.61 -0.90 13.74
C ARG A 32 -10.66 -1.04 15.25
N ALA A 33 -11.67 -1.72 15.77
CA ALA A 33 -11.79 -2.14 17.16
C ALA A 33 -10.72 -3.20 17.55
N GLY A 34 -9.47 -2.97 17.17
CA GLY A 34 -8.37 -3.93 17.25
C GLY A 34 -7.03 -3.40 16.75
N GLY A 35 -6.81 -2.07 16.75
CA GLY A 35 -5.45 -1.54 16.62
C GLY A 35 -4.62 -2.08 17.78
N THR A 36 -3.85 -3.14 17.53
CA THR A 36 -3.04 -3.75 18.58
C THR A 36 -1.98 -2.73 19.01
N LEU A 37 -1.61 -2.72 20.30
CA LEU A 37 -0.49 -1.93 20.83
C LEU A 37 0.76 -2.09 19.94
N GLN A 38 0.95 -3.29 19.40
CA GLN A 38 2.01 -3.64 18.46
C GLN A 38 1.96 -2.83 17.15
N GLN A 39 0.79 -2.62 16.56
CA GLN A 39 0.66 -1.82 15.33
C GLN A 39 0.96 -0.34 15.57
N GLN A 40 0.63 0.20 16.76
CA GLN A 40 1.02 1.55 17.15
C GLN A 40 2.53 1.68 17.31
N GLN A 41 3.17 0.75 18.02
CA GLN A 41 4.64 0.70 18.16
C GLN A 41 5.34 0.57 16.80
N PHE A 42 4.78 -0.23 15.88
CA PHE A 42 5.30 -0.32 14.51
C PHE A 42 5.22 1.03 13.78
N ARG A 43 4.10 1.74 13.86
CA ARG A 43 3.91 3.06 13.23
C ARG A 43 4.88 4.10 13.78
N GLU A 44 5.11 4.11 15.09
CA GLU A 44 6.10 5.00 15.72
C GLU A 44 7.51 4.72 15.20
N ARG A 45 7.92 3.44 15.18
CA ARG A 45 9.21 3.01 14.62
C ARG A 45 9.36 3.38 13.15
N LEU A 46 8.34 3.11 12.33
CA LEU A 46 8.33 3.43 10.90
C LEU A 46 8.48 4.94 10.68
N THR A 47 7.77 5.75 11.48
CA THR A 47 7.86 7.21 11.38
C THR A 47 9.28 7.68 11.70
N LEU A 48 9.87 7.22 12.80
CA LEU A 48 11.24 7.59 13.17
C LEU A 48 12.24 7.21 12.08
N GLU A 49 12.07 6.05 11.46
CA GLU A 49 12.96 5.59 10.40
C GLU A 49 12.80 6.41 9.10
N ILE A 50 11.57 6.72 8.67
CA ILE A 50 11.33 7.57 7.50
C ILE A 50 11.92 8.97 7.73
N LEU A 51 11.64 9.60 8.88
CA LEU A 51 12.18 10.92 9.22
C LEU A 51 13.71 10.92 9.28
N SER A 52 14.31 9.81 9.73
CA SER A 52 15.76 9.63 9.73
C SER A 52 16.33 9.60 8.30
N ARG A 53 15.71 8.83 7.40
CA ARG A 53 16.15 8.70 6.00
C ARG A 53 15.93 9.98 5.19
N THR A 54 14.88 10.75 5.48
CA THR A 54 14.58 12.02 4.80
C THR A 54 15.22 13.23 5.48
N GLN A 55 16.13 13.05 6.44
CA GLN A 55 16.80 14.14 7.18
C GLN A 55 15.83 15.09 7.92
N LEU A 56 14.63 14.62 8.26
CA LEU A 56 13.60 15.36 9.00
C LEU A 56 13.58 15.02 10.50
N ARG A 57 14.69 14.55 11.07
CA ARG A 57 14.76 14.12 12.48
C ARG A 57 14.31 15.19 13.50
N ALA A 58 14.51 16.47 13.20
CA ALA A 58 14.05 17.57 14.05
C ALA A 58 12.52 17.55 14.29
N TRP A 59 11.75 16.96 13.35
CA TRP A 59 10.30 16.81 13.48
C TRP A 59 9.90 15.74 14.51
N ALA A 60 10.74 14.72 14.71
CA ALA A 60 10.50 13.69 15.72
C ALA A 60 10.67 14.25 17.16
N MET A 61 11.61 15.19 17.34
CA MET A 61 11.91 15.80 18.64
C MET A 61 10.88 16.83 19.10
N ALA A 62 9.99 17.29 18.19
CA ALA A 62 8.98 18.30 18.49
C ALA A 62 7.78 17.78 19.31
N GLY A 63 7.69 16.47 19.56
CA GLY A 63 6.62 15.84 20.35
C GLY A 63 5.29 15.70 19.59
N MET A 64 4.66 14.52 19.70
CA MET A 64 3.29 14.19 19.27
C MET A 64 2.87 14.63 17.84
N PHE A 65 3.70 14.33 16.85
CA PHE A 65 3.37 14.59 15.43
C PHE A 65 2.11 13.87 14.95
N SER A 66 1.75 12.72 15.54
CA SER A 66 0.58 11.91 15.14
C SER A 66 -0.75 12.59 15.48
N GLU A 67 -0.82 13.33 16.59
CA GLU A 67 -2.08 13.94 17.05
C GLU A 67 -2.30 15.33 16.46
N HIS A 68 -1.24 16.12 16.25
CA HIS A 68 -1.40 17.49 15.80
C HIS A 68 -1.57 17.60 14.28
N LEU A 69 -2.81 17.82 13.82
CA LEU A 69 -3.17 17.89 12.39
C LEU A 69 -2.25 18.84 11.59
N MET A 70 -2.00 20.06 12.07
CA MET A 70 -1.14 21.02 11.37
C MET A 70 0.28 20.49 11.17
N MET A 71 0.83 19.72 12.12
CA MET A 71 2.17 19.13 11.96
C MET A 71 2.17 18.05 10.90
N ARG A 72 1.14 17.19 10.87
CA ARG A 72 0.96 16.17 9.82
C ARG A 72 0.84 16.80 8.42
N LEU A 73 0.09 17.89 8.30
CA LEU A 73 -0.08 18.62 7.04
C LEU A 73 1.25 19.23 6.54
N LYS A 74 2.03 19.86 7.43
CA LYS A 74 3.33 20.40 7.02
C LYS A 74 4.35 19.29 6.71
N LEU A 75 4.30 18.18 7.44
CA LEU A 75 5.17 17.03 7.17
C LEU A 75 4.86 16.39 5.82
N VAL A 76 3.59 16.17 5.49
CA VAL A 76 3.23 15.60 4.18
C VAL A 76 3.62 16.53 3.03
N GLU A 77 3.49 17.84 3.22
CA GLU A 77 3.94 18.85 2.24
C GLU A 77 5.45 18.72 1.99
N LYS A 78 6.26 18.65 3.06
CA LYS A 78 7.71 18.47 2.96
C LYS A 78 8.08 17.15 2.29
N LEU A 79 7.46 16.05 2.71
CA LEU A 79 7.72 14.72 2.17
C LEU A 79 7.35 14.62 0.69
N ALA A 80 6.19 15.11 0.28
CA ALA A 80 5.75 15.12 -1.11
C ALA A 80 6.59 16.04 -2.00
N GLY A 81 7.22 17.07 -1.42
CA GLY A 81 8.22 17.90 -2.09
C GLY A 81 9.54 17.18 -2.35
N MET A 82 9.91 16.21 -1.50
CA MET A 82 11.18 15.46 -1.59
C MET A 82 11.04 14.14 -2.36
N LEU A 83 9.95 13.42 -2.15
CA LEU A 83 9.69 12.08 -2.67
C LEU A 83 8.46 12.19 -3.57
N ASP A 84 8.64 12.18 -4.90
CA ASP A 84 7.53 12.36 -5.84
C ASP A 84 6.48 11.25 -5.67
N PRO A 85 5.31 11.51 -5.05
CA PRO A 85 4.37 10.46 -4.73
C PRO A 85 3.62 10.00 -5.99
N GLY A 86 3.30 8.71 -6.09
CA GLY A 86 2.49 8.15 -7.19
C GLY A 86 1.11 8.80 -7.32
N HIS A 87 0.45 8.63 -8.48
CA HIS A 87 -0.86 9.29 -8.72
C HIS A 87 -1.93 8.85 -7.71
N LEU A 88 -1.89 7.59 -7.25
CA LEU A 88 -2.79 7.11 -6.18
C LEU A 88 -2.67 7.91 -4.88
N ALA A 89 -1.44 8.19 -4.44
CA ALA A 89 -1.21 8.96 -3.22
C ALA A 89 -1.68 10.40 -3.36
N LEU A 90 -1.37 11.04 -4.48
CA LEU A 90 -1.83 12.39 -4.79
C LEU A 90 -3.36 12.47 -4.73
N THR A 91 -4.05 11.56 -5.41
CA THR A 91 -5.53 11.53 -5.44
C THR A 91 -6.12 11.28 -4.05
N ARG A 92 -5.58 10.34 -3.28
CA ARG A 92 -6.05 10.03 -1.92
C ARG A 92 -5.83 11.18 -0.94
N ILE A 93 -4.67 11.83 -1.00
CA ILE A 93 -4.37 12.99 -0.17
C ILE A 93 -5.32 14.14 -0.53
N SER A 94 -5.48 14.47 -1.81
CA SER A 94 -6.43 15.50 -2.25
C SER A 94 -7.86 15.23 -1.76
N ALA A 95 -8.35 13.99 -1.91
CA ALA A 95 -9.69 13.62 -1.44
C ALA A 95 -9.84 13.80 0.08
N ARG A 96 -8.83 13.40 0.87
CA ARG A 96 -8.88 13.56 2.34
C ARG A 96 -8.78 15.02 2.76
N LEU A 97 -7.94 15.82 2.11
CA LEU A 97 -7.83 17.26 2.38
C LEU A 97 -9.17 17.97 2.13
N HIS A 98 -9.87 17.60 1.06
CA HIS A 98 -11.21 18.12 0.78
C HIS A 98 -12.22 17.79 1.91
N VAL A 99 -12.22 16.56 2.42
CA VAL A 99 -13.06 16.18 3.58
C VAL A 99 -12.71 16.98 4.83
N LEU A 100 -11.42 17.18 5.10
CA LEU A 100 -10.95 17.98 6.24
C LEU A 100 -11.37 19.45 6.12
N GLN A 101 -11.30 20.03 4.92
CA GLN A 101 -11.79 21.39 4.65
C GLN A 101 -13.28 21.53 4.95
N GLN A 102 -14.10 20.59 4.46
CA GLN A 102 -15.54 20.61 4.73
C GLN A 102 -15.86 20.47 6.24
N THR A 103 -15.07 19.66 6.94
CA THR A 103 -15.23 19.45 8.39
C THR A 103 -14.86 20.71 9.18
N ASP A 104 -13.76 21.38 8.82
CA ASP A 104 -13.30 22.63 9.46
C ASP A 104 -14.30 23.78 9.25
N LEU A 105 -14.83 23.91 8.02
CA LEU A 105 -15.90 24.86 7.70
C LEU A 105 -17.17 24.62 8.55
N SER A 106 -17.52 23.36 8.78
CA SER A 106 -18.72 22.99 9.54
C SER A 106 -18.57 23.18 11.05
N ARG A 107 -17.36 23.05 11.60
CA ARG A 107 -17.08 23.17 13.05
C ARG A 107 -16.70 24.59 13.47
N GLY A 108 -16.39 25.47 12.53
CA GLY A 108 -15.77 26.78 12.80
C GLY A 108 -14.25 26.63 13.05
N PRO A 109 -13.43 27.63 12.69
CA PRO A 109 -11.98 27.52 12.72
C PRO A 109 -11.48 27.37 14.16
N SER A 110 -10.93 26.20 14.49
CA SER A 110 -10.39 25.89 15.83
C SER A 110 -8.89 26.10 15.95
N ILE A 111 -8.15 26.03 14.83
CA ILE A 111 -6.70 26.16 14.77
C ILE A 111 -6.33 27.36 13.87
N PRO A 112 -5.61 28.36 14.38
CA PRO A 112 -5.18 29.51 13.58
C PRO A 112 -4.40 29.08 12.33
N GLY A 113 -4.78 29.61 11.16
CA GLY A 113 -4.11 29.34 9.89
C GLY A 113 -4.38 27.96 9.28
N LEU A 114 -5.15 27.08 9.93
CA LEU A 114 -5.48 25.74 9.41
C LEU A 114 -6.26 25.80 8.10
N ALA A 115 -7.29 26.64 8.02
CA ALA A 115 -8.10 26.80 6.81
C ALA A 115 -7.24 27.23 5.60
N GLN A 116 -6.30 28.16 5.81
CA GLN A 116 -5.38 28.61 4.78
C GLN A 116 -4.43 27.48 4.35
N GLN A 117 -3.83 26.77 5.32
CA GLN A 117 -2.94 25.63 5.03
C GLN A 117 -3.67 24.53 4.25
N LEU A 118 -4.89 24.16 4.66
CA LEU A 118 -5.69 23.15 3.97
C LEU A 118 -6.00 23.56 2.54
N THR A 119 -6.36 24.83 2.31
CA THR A 119 -6.66 25.38 0.98
C THR A 119 -5.45 25.32 0.06
N SER A 120 -4.32 25.87 0.49
CA SER A 120 -3.07 25.86 -0.28
C SER A 120 -2.61 24.44 -0.59
N LEU A 121 -2.66 23.54 0.40
CA LEU A 121 -2.19 22.17 0.23
C LEU A 121 -3.11 21.36 -0.69
N SER A 122 -4.43 21.53 -0.55
CA SER A 122 -5.43 20.88 -1.41
C SER A 122 -5.24 21.27 -2.87
N GLU A 123 -5.04 22.56 -3.15
CA GLU A 123 -4.75 23.04 -4.50
C GLU A 123 -3.43 22.48 -5.04
N TRP A 124 -2.37 22.51 -4.24
CA TRP A 124 -1.06 22.00 -4.62
C TRP A 124 -1.10 20.51 -5.01
N PHE A 125 -1.71 19.66 -4.18
CA PHE A 125 -1.85 18.23 -4.50
C PHE A 125 -2.74 17.98 -5.71
N ARG A 126 -3.83 18.76 -5.88
CA ARG A 126 -4.73 18.65 -7.04
C ARG A 126 -4.01 18.99 -8.35
N GLN A 127 -3.26 20.09 -8.37
CA GLN A 127 -2.48 20.50 -9.55
C GLN A 127 -1.42 19.45 -9.88
N ARG A 128 -0.71 18.93 -8.87
CA ARG A 128 0.31 17.90 -9.06
C ARG A 128 -0.28 16.58 -9.57
N SER A 129 -1.47 16.18 -9.07
CA SER A 129 -2.18 14.99 -9.57
C SER A 129 -2.53 15.13 -11.05
N ALA A 130 -3.11 16.27 -11.44
CA ALA A 130 -3.48 16.54 -12.83
C ALA A 130 -2.25 16.60 -13.76
N TRP A 131 -1.15 17.19 -13.29
CA TRP A 131 0.11 17.19 -14.05
C TRP A 131 0.66 15.78 -14.24
N LYS A 132 0.65 14.95 -13.18
CA LYS A 132 1.14 13.58 -13.23
C LYS A 132 0.30 12.73 -14.18
N GLU A 133 -1.02 12.83 -14.11
CA GLU A 133 -1.95 12.17 -15.04
C GLU A 133 -1.66 12.54 -16.51
N LYS A 134 -1.47 13.84 -16.79
CA LYS A 134 -1.10 14.31 -18.14
C LYS A 134 0.25 13.77 -18.61
N ALA A 135 1.26 13.77 -17.73
CA ALA A 135 2.60 13.28 -18.05
C ALA A 135 2.61 11.76 -18.32
N LEU A 136 1.85 11.00 -17.54
CA LEU A 136 1.69 9.55 -17.71
C LEU A 136 0.99 9.21 -19.03
N SER A 137 -0.02 9.99 -19.41
CA SER A 137 -0.71 9.85 -20.70
C SER A 137 0.21 10.06 -21.90
N GLN A 138 1.23 10.92 -21.76
CA GLN A 138 2.21 11.23 -22.84
C GLN A 138 3.35 10.21 -22.95
N ARG A 139 3.80 9.63 -21.82
CA ARG A 139 4.96 8.71 -21.78
C ARG A 139 4.64 7.25 -22.09
N GLY A 140 3.37 6.93 -22.34
CA GLY A 140 2.92 5.57 -22.63
C GLY A 140 2.77 4.73 -21.36
N LEU A 141 1.56 4.73 -20.80
CA LEU A 141 1.20 4.00 -19.58
C LEU A 141 1.58 2.50 -19.60
N THR A 142 1.44 1.85 -20.76
CA THR A 142 1.72 0.41 -20.91
C THR A 142 3.20 0.07 -20.76
N VAL A 143 4.09 0.91 -21.29
CA VAL A 143 5.54 0.71 -21.20
C VAL A 143 5.98 0.83 -19.74
N GLN A 144 5.55 1.90 -19.06
CA GLN A 144 5.87 2.12 -17.65
C GLN A 144 5.29 1.03 -16.74
N ALA A 145 4.09 0.53 -17.05
CA ALA A 145 3.51 -0.61 -16.34
C ALA A 145 4.32 -1.89 -16.52
N GLY A 146 4.77 -2.16 -17.76
CA GLY A 146 5.63 -3.29 -18.10
C GLY A 146 6.94 -3.25 -17.30
N GLU A 147 7.71 -2.16 -17.42
CA GLU A 147 8.98 -1.95 -16.72
C GLU A 147 8.83 -2.10 -15.20
N HIS A 148 7.79 -1.49 -14.63
CA HIS A 148 7.53 -1.58 -13.20
C HIS A 148 7.19 -3.01 -12.76
N SER A 149 6.37 -3.72 -13.54
CA SER A 149 6.04 -5.11 -13.24
C SER A 149 7.26 -6.03 -13.30
N GLU A 150 8.10 -5.89 -14.34
CA GLU A 150 9.34 -6.64 -14.48
C GLU A 150 10.28 -6.39 -13.30
N GLN A 151 10.44 -5.13 -12.89
CA GLN A 151 11.28 -4.76 -11.75
C GLN A 151 10.80 -5.42 -10.44
N VAL A 152 9.49 -5.36 -10.14
CA VAL A 152 8.91 -5.95 -8.93
C VAL A 152 9.07 -7.47 -8.93
N PHE A 153 8.79 -8.15 -10.04
CA PHE A 153 8.93 -9.60 -10.14
C PHE A 153 10.39 -10.05 -10.13
N THR A 154 11.31 -9.25 -10.67
CA THR A 154 12.76 -9.49 -10.55
C THR A 154 13.22 -9.43 -9.09
N ARG A 155 12.71 -8.47 -8.30
CA ARG A 155 12.99 -8.40 -6.86
C ARG A 155 12.42 -9.60 -6.12
N TRP A 156 11.20 -10.02 -6.46
CA TRP A 156 10.60 -11.23 -5.88
C TRP A 156 11.47 -12.46 -6.18
N LEU A 157 11.85 -12.67 -7.45
CA LEU A 157 12.75 -13.74 -7.90
C LEU A 157 14.09 -13.76 -7.16
N ALA A 158 14.67 -12.59 -6.93
CA ALA A 158 15.93 -12.43 -6.21
C ALA A 158 15.82 -12.70 -4.70
N GLY A 159 14.65 -13.08 -4.20
CA GLY A 159 14.43 -13.39 -2.78
C GLY A 159 14.23 -12.16 -1.91
N ALA A 160 13.98 -10.97 -2.48
CA ALA A 160 13.79 -9.75 -1.69
C ALA A 160 12.60 -9.85 -0.71
N TYR A 161 11.64 -10.74 -1.01
CA TYR A 161 10.40 -10.91 -0.24
C TYR A 161 10.41 -12.16 0.65
N GLU A 162 11.55 -12.83 0.84
CA GLU A 162 11.63 -14.09 1.62
C GLU A 162 11.13 -13.98 3.07
N GLY A 163 11.12 -12.76 3.64
CA GLY A 163 10.62 -12.49 4.99
C GLY A 163 9.09 -12.55 5.17
N TRP A 164 8.32 -12.83 4.11
CA TRP A 164 6.88 -13.05 4.19
C TRP A 164 6.48 -14.45 3.74
N SER A 165 5.30 -14.92 4.18
CA SER A 165 4.70 -16.17 3.69
C SER A 165 4.46 -16.11 2.18
N LEU A 166 4.34 -17.25 1.50
CA LEU A 166 4.14 -17.30 0.04
C LEU A 166 3.04 -16.36 -0.48
N PRO A 167 1.79 -16.40 0.04
CA PRO A 167 0.79 -15.44 -0.39
C PRO A 167 1.07 -14.01 0.10
N GLY A 168 1.80 -13.84 1.21
CA GLY A 168 2.30 -12.54 1.65
C GLY A 168 3.25 -11.90 0.64
N ARG A 169 4.16 -12.68 0.03
CA ARG A 169 5.05 -12.19 -1.05
C ARG A 169 4.26 -11.72 -2.26
N CYS A 170 3.24 -12.47 -2.64
CA CYS A 170 2.32 -12.07 -3.70
C CYS A 170 1.63 -10.76 -3.32
N PHE A 171 1.12 -10.63 -2.10
CA PHE A 171 0.48 -9.40 -1.66
C PHE A 171 1.43 -8.19 -1.71
N ILE A 172 2.66 -8.35 -1.21
CA ILE A 172 3.68 -7.30 -1.25
C ILE A 172 3.98 -6.85 -2.68
N ALA A 173 4.17 -7.80 -3.61
CA ALA A 173 4.36 -7.48 -5.01
C ALA A 173 3.16 -6.71 -5.60
N LEU A 174 1.94 -7.14 -5.31
CA LEU A 174 0.73 -6.44 -5.77
C LEU A 174 0.59 -5.05 -5.15
N GLU A 175 0.95 -4.87 -3.87
CA GLU A 175 0.89 -3.56 -3.20
C GLU A 175 1.97 -2.61 -3.77
N GLU A 176 3.19 -3.09 -4.04
CA GLU A 176 4.21 -2.32 -4.78
C GLU A 176 3.66 -1.84 -6.13
N LEU A 177 3.09 -2.76 -6.92
CA LEU A 177 2.47 -2.44 -8.20
C LEU A 177 1.34 -1.45 -8.09
N ARG A 178 0.50 -1.57 -7.05
CA ARG A 178 -0.66 -0.71 -6.81
C ARG A 178 -0.29 0.75 -6.60
N TRP A 179 0.79 1.02 -5.87
CA TRP A 179 1.25 2.38 -5.57
C TRP A 179 2.14 3.00 -6.65
N GLY A 180 2.70 2.19 -7.56
CA GLY A 180 3.58 2.64 -8.63
C GLY A 180 2.95 2.72 -10.03
N PRO A 181 3.78 2.84 -11.09
CA PRO A 181 3.34 3.06 -12.46
C PRO A 181 2.36 2.02 -13.02
N PHE A 182 2.53 0.74 -12.64
CA PHE A 182 1.59 -0.31 -13.04
C PHE A 182 0.16 0.00 -12.58
N GLY A 183 -0.01 0.32 -11.30
CA GLY A 183 -1.31 0.68 -10.75
C GLY A 183 -1.84 1.98 -11.35
N ASP A 184 -0.97 2.94 -11.66
CA ASP A 184 -1.36 4.18 -12.35
C ASP A 184 -1.92 3.86 -13.74
N ALA A 185 -1.30 2.96 -14.50
CA ALA A 185 -1.82 2.48 -15.77
C ALA A 185 -3.15 1.74 -15.61
N CYS A 186 -3.32 0.87 -14.60
CA CYS A 186 -4.61 0.22 -14.34
C CYS A 186 -5.75 1.20 -14.02
N ARG A 187 -5.44 2.40 -13.50
CA ARG A 187 -6.43 3.43 -13.14
C ARG A 187 -6.73 4.40 -14.29
N LEU A 188 -5.70 4.75 -15.06
CA LEU A 188 -5.74 5.86 -16.03
C LEU A 188 -5.83 5.40 -17.49
N ALA A 189 -5.43 4.17 -17.80
CA ALA A 189 -5.56 3.63 -19.15
C ALA A 189 -7.02 3.30 -19.47
N ASN A 190 -7.30 3.06 -20.76
CA ASN A 190 -8.60 2.55 -21.16
C ASN A 190 -8.86 1.15 -20.54
N PRO A 191 -10.14 0.75 -20.41
CA PRO A 191 -10.50 -0.50 -19.74
C PRO A 191 -9.88 -1.76 -20.35
N ASP A 192 -9.75 -1.82 -21.67
CA ASP A 192 -9.18 -2.99 -22.38
C ASP A 192 -7.69 -3.16 -22.08
N VAL A 193 -6.94 -2.06 -22.10
CA VAL A 193 -5.53 -2.04 -21.72
C VAL A 193 -5.37 -2.40 -20.25
N ALA A 194 -6.22 -1.86 -19.37
CA ALA A 194 -6.19 -2.20 -17.96
C ALA A 194 -6.49 -3.70 -17.73
N ALA A 195 -7.43 -4.29 -18.46
CA ALA A 195 -7.73 -5.72 -18.41
C ALA A 195 -6.54 -6.57 -18.88
N MET A 196 -5.93 -6.22 -20.02
CA MET A 196 -4.73 -6.88 -20.55
C MET A 196 -3.57 -6.84 -19.54
N LEU A 197 -3.31 -5.69 -18.92
CA LEU A 197 -2.27 -5.54 -17.90
C LEU A 197 -2.54 -6.46 -16.70
N LYS A 198 -3.80 -6.52 -16.22
CA LYS A 198 -4.20 -7.40 -15.12
C LYS A 198 -4.09 -8.88 -15.48
N ASP A 199 -4.42 -9.27 -16.72
CA ASP A 199 -4.28 -10.66 -17.18
C ASP A 199 -2.81 -11.11 -17.22
N ASN A 200 -1.92 -10.25 -17.74
CA ASN A 200 -0.48 -10.52 -17.72
C ASN A 200 0.04 -10.63 -16.27
N LEU A 201 -0.41 -9.75 -15.39
CA LEU A 201 -0.07 -9.81 -13.97
C LEU A 201 -0.54 -11.12 -13.31
N ARG A 202 -1.78 -11.55 -13.57
CA ARG A 202 -2.31 -12.83 -13.07
C ARG A 202 -1.46 -14.01 -13.55
N ALA A 203 -1.07 -14.03 -14.83
CA ALA A 203 -0.23 -15.09 -15.39
C ALA A 203 1.15 -15.13 -14.69
N MET A 204 1.81 -13.99 -14.54
CA MET A 204 3.10 -13.90 -13.85
C MET A 204 2.98 -14.35 -12.39
N ALA A 205 2.13 -13.69 -11.58
CA ALA A 205 1.98 -14.00 -10.16
C ALA A 205 1.58 -15.45 -9.91
N THR A 206 0.70 -16.01 -10.75
CA THR A 206 0.28 -17.42 -10.67
C THR A 206 1.47 -18.35 -10.87
N ASN A 207 2.28 -18.12 -11.90
CA ASN A 207 3.46 -18.92 -12.14
C ASN A 207 4.42 -18.83 -10.96
N TYR A 208 4.76 -17.63 -10.50
CA TYR A 208 5.68 -17.47 -9.36
C TYR A 208 5.20 -18.17 -8.10
N LEU A 209 3.93 -17.99 -7.74
CA LEU A 209 3.37 -18.62 -6.55
C LEU A 209 3.32 -20.15 -6.68
N ALA A 210 3.04 -20.68 -7.87
CA ALA A 210 3.06 -22.13 -8.13
C ALA A 210 4.48 -22.72 -8.02
N HIS A 211 5.48 -22.05 -8.61
CA HIS A 211 6.88 -22.45 -8.50
C HIS A 211 7.36 -22.44 -7.03
N SER A 212 6.91 -21.48 -6.23
CA SER A 212 7.32 -21.35 -4.82
C SER A 212 6.89 -22.52 -3.92
N ILE A 213 5.88 -23.29 -4.32
CA ILE A 213 5.41 -24.50 -3.62
C ILE A 213 5.73 -25.78 -4.41
N ASN A 214 6.50 -25.69 -5.50
CA ASN A 214 6.85 -26.78 -6.39
C ASN A 214 5.61 -27.57 -6.89
N ALA A 215 4.58 -26.84 -7.33
CA ALA A 215 3.34 -27.42 -7.84
C ALA A 215 2.87 -26.75 -9.13
N ALA A 216 1.95 -27.39 -9.86
CA ALA A 216 1.32 -26.77 -11.01
C ALA A 216 0.38 -25.63 -10.57
N PRO A 217 0.16 -24.60 -11.42
CA PRO A 217 -0.74 -23.47 -11.13
C PRO A 217 -2.15 -23.80 -10.62
N THR A 218 -2.65 -24.97 -11.03
CA THR A 218 -4.00 -25.48 -10.72
C THR A 218 -4.01 -26.52 -9.61
N THR A 219 -2.85 -26.99 -9.13
CA THR A 219 -2.74 -27.92 -8.02
C THR A 219 -3.30 -27.28 -6.76
N ARG A 220 -4.20 -28.00 -6.08
CA ARG A 220 -4.96 -27.50 -4.94
C ARG A 220 -4.29 -27.91 -3.63
N HIS A 221 -4.11 -26.94 -2.75
CA HIS A 221 -3.62 -27.11 -1.40
C HIS A 221 -4.61 -26.49 -0.41
N TYR A 222 -4.60 -26.98 0.83
CA TYR A 222 -5.39 -26.36 1.89
C TYR A 222 -4.85 -24.96 2.21
N TYR A 223 -5.74 -24.04 2.55
CA TYR A 223 -5.37 -22.64 2.83
C TYR A 223 -4.29 -22.51 3.92
N HIS A 224 -4.28 -23.39 4.92
CA HIS A 224 -3.27 -23.38 5.99
C HIS A 224 -1.87 -23.66 5.45
N GLN A 225 -1.72 -24.46 4.40
CA GLN A 225 -0.43 -24.73 3.76
C GLN A 225 0.13 -23.44 3.14
N TRP A 226 -0.74 -22.64 2.52
CA TRP A 226 -0.37 -21.34 1.97
C TRP A 226 -0.03 -20.32 3.08
N LEU A 227 -0.87 -20.20 4.11
CA LEU A 227 -0.72 -19.17 5.15
C LEU A 227 0.38 -19.48 6.18
N ASN A 228 0.68 -20.77 6.44
CA ASN A 228 1.64 -21.19 7.45
C ASN A 228 3.06 -21.39 6.92
N THR A 229 3.30 -21.20 5.61
CA THR A 229 4.67 -21.29 5.08
C THR A 229 5.53 -20.22 5.74
N THR A 230 6.50 -20.68 6.52
CA THR A 230 7.28 -19.87 7.47
C THR A 230 8.13 -18.83 6.75
N ALA A 231 7.95 -17.56 7.12
CA ALA A 231 8.99 -16.56 6.94
C ALA A 231 10.22 -16.95 7.77
N THR A 232 11.42 -16.72 7.22
CA THR A 232 12.70 -16.91 7.89
C THR A 232 12.78 -16.16 9.24
N THR A 233 13.68 -16.60 10.11
CA THR A 233 13.90 -16.06 11.47
C THR A 233 14.06 -14.53 11.47
N GLY A 234 13.26 -13.82 12.28
CA GLY A 234 13.09 -12.35 12.24
C GLY A 234 11.66 -11.87 11.88
N SER A 235 10.76 -12.83 11.63
CA SER A 235 9.36 -12.72 11.16
C SER A 235 8.43 -11.68 11.83
N GLY A 236 8.65 -11.31 13.10
CA GLY A 236 7.72 -10.45 13.85
C GLY A 236 7.53 -9.07 13.22
N ASP A 237 8.62 -8.36 12.94
CA ASP A 237 8.59 -7.00 12.39
C ASP A 237 8.00 -6.94 10.97
N TYR A 238 8.21 -7.99 10.16
CA TYR A 238 7.67 -8.08 8.80
C TYR A 238 6.18 -8.42 8.79
N SER A 239 5.69 -9.13 9.81
CA SER A 239 4.25 -9.36 9.99
C SER A 239 3.51 -8.06 10.27
N ASP A 240 4.09 -7.17 11.08
CA ASP A 240 3.50 -5.85 11.36
C ASP A 240 3.50 -4.95 10.12
N MET A 241 4.59 -4.98 9.35
CA MET A 241 4.65 -4.30 8.05
C MET A 241 3.59 -4.83 7.07
N LEU A 242 3.43 -6.14 6.97
CA LEU A 242 2.41 -6.76 6.11
C LEU A 242 1.00 -6.37 6.56
N SER A 243 0.74 -6.37 7.87
CA SER A 243 -0.53 -5.96 8.47
C SER A 243 -0.83 -4.49 8.18
N TRP A 244 0.17 -3.61 8.28
CA TRP A 244 0.06 -2.19 7.95
C TRP A 244 -0.17 -1.96 6.46
N LEU A 245 0.59 -2.62 5.56
CA LEU A 245 0.37 -2.53 4.11
C LEU A 245 -1.04 -3.00 3.71
N GLY A 246 -1.57 -4.00 4.42
CA GLY A 246 -2.92 -4.54 4.25
C GLY A 246 -4.02 -3.88 5.10
N ASP A 247 -3.76 -2.75 5.77
CA ASP A 247 -4.74 -2.10 6.66
C ASP A 247 -5.96 -1.49 5.94
N TRP A 248 -5.97 -1.53 4.61
CA TRP A 248 -7.13 -1.19 3.79
C TRP A 248 -8.03 -2.39 3.46
N CYS A 249 -7.57 -3.63 3.68
CA CYS A 249 -8.33 -4.85 3.39
C CYS A 249 -9.49 -4.99 4.38
N GLU A 250 -10.65 -5.47 3.96
CA GLU A 250 -11.82 -5.67 4.83
C GLU A 250 -12.25 -7.13 4.68
N ALA A 251 -12.58 -7.83 5.76
CA ALA A 251 -12.85 -9.28 5.71
C ALA A 251 -13.95 -9.66 4.69
N ASP A 252 -14.97 -8.81 4.51
CA ASP A 252 -16.10 -9.10 3.62
C ASP A 252 -15.85 -8.70 2.17
N LYS A 253 -15.01 -7.67 1.92
CA LYS A 253 -14.72 -7.17 0.57
C LYS A 253 -13.44 -7.73 -0.02
N HIS A 254 -12.48 -8.04 0.85
CA HIS A 254 -11.13 -8.46 0.50
C HIS A 254 -10.74 -9.72 1.30
N PRO A 255 -11.54 -10.81 1.24
CA PRO A 255 -11.36 -11.96 2.13
C PRO A 255 -10.00 -12.64 1.99
N VAL A 256 -9.42 -12.66 0.78
CA VAL A 256 -8.11 -13.31 0.55
C VAL A 256 -7.00 -12.42 1.08
N CYS A 257 -6.92 -11.16 0.67
CA CYS A 257 -5.90 -10.22 1.13
C CYS A 257 -6.00 -9.96 2.64
N TRP A 258 -7.21 -9.91 3.21
CA TRP A 258 -7.43 -9.87 4.66
C TRP A 258 -6.78 -11.06 5.36
N SER A 259 -7.09 -12.28 4.91
CA SER A 259 -6.57 -13.51 5.54
C SER A 259 -5.05 -13.66 5.42
N VAL A 260 -4.47 -13.07 4.38
CA VAL A 260 -3.02 -13.04 4.16
C VAL A 260 -2.33 -12.02 5.06
N THR A 261 -2.91 -10.83 5.22
CA THR A 261 -2.25 -9.68 5.88
C THR A 261 -2.58 -9.57 7.36
N GLN A 262 -3.82 -9.88 7.76
CA GLN A 262 -4.31 -9.75 9.13
C GLN A 262 -4.20 -11.09 9.87
N ARG A 263 -2.99 -11.67 9.92
CA ARG A 263 -2.76 -13.03 10.47
C ARG A 263 -3.08 -13.19 11.96
N TRP A 264 -3.20 -12.08 12.68
CA TRP A 264 -3.61 -12.00 14.09
C TRP A 264 -5.14 -12.08 14.25
N GLN A 265 -5.89 -11.96 13.15
CA GLN A 265 -7.34 -12.12 13.08
C GLN A 265 -7.73 -13.49 12.55
N THR A 266 -9.01 -13.82 12.71
CA THR A 266 -9.57 -15.03 12.08
C THR A 266 -9.56 -14.90 10.56
N VAL A 267 -9.34 -16.04 9.89
CA VAL A 267 -9.43 -16.16 8.44
C VAL A 267 -10.84 -15.78 7.99
N ALA A 268 -10.94 -14.89 7.01
CA ALA A 268 -12.22 -14.39 6.52
C ALA A 268 -13.09 -15.53 5.95
N LEU A 269 -14.41 -15.39 6.07
CA LEU A 269 -15.35 -16.40 5.58
C LEU A 269 -15.24 -16.62 4.06
N GLY A 270 -14.92 -15.58 3.29
CA GLY A 270 -14.72 -15.66 1.84
C GLY A 270 -13.41 -16.34 1.41
N MET A 271 -12.50 -16.67 2.33
CA MET A 271 -11.23 -17.31 1.99
C MET A 271 -11.43 -18.75 1.51
N PRO A 272 -10.96 -19.13 0.31
CA PRO A 272 -11.05 -20.49 -0.17
C PRO A 272 -10.32 -21.49 0.72
N ARG A 273 -11.04 -22.48 1.27
CA ARG A 273 -10.44 -23.53 2.11
C ARG A 273 -9.47 -24.45 1.36
N LEU A 274 -9.74 -24.64 0.07
CA LEU A 274 -8.91 -25.39 -0.86
C LEU A 274 -8.66 -24.51 -2.10
N CYS A 275 -7.40 -24.13 -2.31
CA CYS A 275 -7.00 -23.20 -3.36
C CYS A 275 -5.69 -23.60 -4.03
N SER A 276 -5.60 -23.28 -5.33
CA SER A 276 -4.36 -23.34 -6.09
C SER A 276 -3.72 -21.95 -6.15
N ALA A 277 -2.48 -21.89 -6.63
CA ALA A 277 -1.81 -20.61 -6.89
C ALA A 277 -2.65 -19.69 -7.77
N LYS A 278 -3.21 -20.23 -8.86
CA LYS A 278 -4.12 -19.49 -9.75
C LYS A 278 -5.32 -18.91 -9.00
N ARG A 279 -6.00 -19.72 -8.19
CA ARG A 279 -7.20 -19.27 -7.46
C ARG A 279 -6.89 -18.15 -6.46
N LEU A 280 -5.74 -18.22 -5.78
CA LEU A 280 -5.31 -17.17 -4.85
C LEU A 280 -4.98 -15.88 -5.60
N VAL A 281 -4.17 -15.98 -6.65
CA VAL A 281 -3.73 -14.81 -7.42
C VAL A 281 -4.90 -14.13 -8.12
N ASP A 282 -5.80 -14.89 -8.75
CA ASP A 282 -6.98 -14.33 -9.39
C ASP A 282 -7.79 -13.50 -8.38
N ALA A 283 -8.04 -14.03 -7.18
CA ALA A 283 -8.75 -13.31 -6.13
C ALA A 283 -7.98 -12.07 -5.62
N MET A 284 -6.68 -12.18 -5.35
CA MET A 284 -5.88 -11.07 -4.86
C MET A 284 -5.76 -9.93 -5.88
N VAL A 285 -5.61 -10.24 -7.18
CA VAL A 285 -5.56 -9.21 -8.24
C VAL A 285 -6.90 -8.48 -8.35
N GLU A 286 -8.03 -9.18 -8.25
CA GLU A 286 -9.35 -8.54 -8.22
C GLU A 286 -9.54 -7.64 -6.99
N GLU A 287 -9.11 -8.10 -5.81
CA GLU A 287 -9.21 -7.34 -4.56
C GLU A 287 -8.32 -6.08 -4.56
N VAL A 288 -7.09 -6.17 -5.09
CA VAL A 288 -6.11 -5.07 -5.12
C VAL A 288 -6.38 -4.07 -6.25
N PHE A 289 -6.81 -4.58 -7.41
CA PHE A 289 -7.08 -3.80 -8.62
C PHE A 289 -8.54 -3.97 -9.05
N PRO A 290 -9.51 -3.46 -8.28
CA PRO A 290 -10.92 -3.63 -8.60
C PRO A 290 -11.26 -3.07 -9.99
N PRO A 291 -12.31 -3.60 -10.65
CA PRO A 291 -12.82 -3.02 -11.88
C PRO A 291 -13.23 -1.56 -11.65
N SER A 292 -13.05 -0.73 -12.68
CA SER A 292 -13.52 0.66 -12.62
C SER A 292 -15.02 0.68 -12.36
N PRO A 293 -15.54 1.56 -11.48
CA PRO A 293 -16.96 1.63 -11.13
C PRO A 293 -17.89 1.93 -12.32
N LEU A 294 -17.35 2.25 -13.50
CA LEU A 294 -18.09 2.41 -14.76
C LEU A 294 -18.51 1.09 -15.44
N MET A 295 -18.27 -0.07 -14.82
CA MET A 295 -18.67 -1.39 -15.33
C MET A 295 -19.69 -2.11 -14.42
N ARG A 296 -20.67 -1.39 -13.86
CA ARG A 296 -21.88 -1.98 -13.27
C ARG A 296 -23.13 -1.28 -13.76
#